data_AF-A0AAW3RDF9-F1
#
_entry.id   AF-A0AAW3RDF9-F1
#
_cell.length_a   1.000
_cell.length_b   1.000
_cell.length_c   1.000
_cell.angle_alpha   90.00
_cell.angle_beta   90.00
_cell.angle_gamma   90.00
#
_symmetry.space_group_name_H-M   'P 1'
#
loop_
_entity.id
_entity.type
_entity.pdbx_description
1 polymer ?
#
loop_
_entity_poly.entity_id
_entity_poly.type
_entity_poly.pdbx_seq_one_letter_code
_entity_poly.pdbx_strand_id
1 'polypeptide(L)'
;MRHPSKILRPEVDSFGVEAIDERYSEMNDSYNEKKYGESVNYARSMVESTCKWIFKTIKGYEIDKDRYHLLPELAQITLHVLESELSSQEHITKIFNKLIATIVEIGSLRNSTSVSHGSSVRTESVTSVEARFVIFAAEDITLTLLDLLFNKTHSLKRNAVHSVIDPKGMTKLREDDSFVTYKLDDNASLGTGTEFTVFKNCNVIYQAVVTLPKWVDASSDQEFMSEHMRDYMENDAIETGKKGISGYMYYSAKKDFMYEVQVEGNVIYITNV
;
A
#
# COMPACT_ATOMS: atom_id res chain seq x y z
N MET A 1 16.37 -6.36 25.90
CA MET A 1 15.51 -6.39 24.71
C MET A 1 16.23 -7.15 23.61
N ARG A 2 15.65 -8.22 23.06
CA ARG A 2 16.19 -8.88 21.86
C ARG A 2 15.55 -8.19 20.66
N HIS A 3 16.37 -7.58 19.81
CA HIS A 3 15.91 -7.08 18.52
C HIS A 3 15.33 -8.26 17.71
N PRO A 4 14.25 -8.07 16.94
CA PRO A 4 13.72 -9.12 16.07
C PRO A 4 14.84 -9.59 15.13
N SER A 5 15.09 -10.90 15.13
CA SER A 5 16.26 -11.54 14.52
C SER A 5 16.25 -11.58 12.98
N LYS A 6 15.19 -11.09 12.35
CA LYS A 6 15.09 -10.90 10.90
C LYS A 6 14.19 -9.70 10.63
N ILE A 7 14.69 -8.72 9.88
CA ILE A 7 13.81 -7.84 9.11
C ILE A 7 13.35 -8.72 7.94
N LEU A 8 12.11 -9.21 7.98
CA LEU A 8 11.50 -9.86 6.83
C LEU A 8 11.17 -8.73 5.85
N ARG A 9 11.98 -8.59 4.80
CA ARG A 9 11.67 -7.70 3.68
C ARG A 9 10.89 -8.53 2.65
N PRO A 10 9.72 -8.05 2.17
CA PRO A 10 9.08 -8.66 1.01
C PRO A 10 10.02 -8.57 -0.20
N GLU A 11 9.96 -9.57 -1.07
CA GLU A 11 10.60 -9.49 -2.39
C GLU A 11 9.73 -8.62 -3.32
N VAL A 12 10.32 -8.02 -4.35
CA VAL A 12 9.61 -7.06 -5.23
C VAL A 12 8.38 -7.69 -5.88
N ASP A 13 8.51 -8.94 -6.32
CA ASP A 13 7.45 -9.73 -6.97
C ASP A 13 6.33 -10.18 -6.03
N SER A 14 6.54 -10.11 -4.71
CA SER A 14 5.51 -10.46 -3.73
C SER A 14 4.30 -9.52 -3.74
N PHE A 15 4.43 -8.34 -4.35
CA PHE A 15 3.33 -7.39 -4.56
C PHE A 15 2.45 -7.73 -5.77
N GLY A 16 2.89 -8.62 -6.67
CA GLY A 16 2.12 -9.13 -7.80
C GLY A 16 1.74 -8.06 -8.82
N VAL A 17 2.63 -7.11 -9.09
CA VAL A 17 2.41 -6.03 -10.05
C VAL A 17 3.14 -6.37 -11.35
N GLU A 18 2.41 -6.92 -12.31
CA GLU A 18 2.96 -7.46 -13.57
C GLU A 18 3.99 -6.54 -14.27
N ALA A 19 3.68 -5.24 -14.38
CA ALA A 19 4.56 -4.26 -15.03
C ALA A 19 5.88 -3.97 -14.27
N ILE A 20 5.93 -4.29 -12.97
CA ILE A 20 7.13 -4.21 -12.13
C ILE A 20 7.85 -5.57 -12.16
N ASP A 21 7.09 -6.67 -12.03
CA ASP A 21 7.59 -8.04 -12.01
C ASP A 21 8.34 -8.41 -13.30
N GLU A 22 7.81 -7.98 -14.46
CA GLU A 22 8.48 -8.16 -15.76
C GLU A 22 9.88 -7.51 -15.76
N ARG A 23 9.98 -6.26 -15.29
CA ARG A 23 11.26 -5.53 -15.23
C ARG A 23 12.20 -6.11 -14.20
N TYR A 24 11.67 -6.61 -13.09
CA TYR A 24 12.43 -7.30 -12.06
C TYR A 24 13.06 -8.59 -12.60
N SER A 25 12.31 -9.39 -13.36
CA SER A 25 12.85 -10.61 -14.01
C SER A 25 13.92 -10.26 -15.03
N GLU A 26 13.63 -9.35 -15.98
CA GLU A 26 14.58 -8.96 -17.04
C GLU A 26 15.89 -8.41 -16.45
N MET A 27 15.81 -7.61 -15.38
CA MET A 27 16.97 -7.08 -14.66
C MET A 27 17.89 -8.19 -14.15
N ASN A 28 17.32 -9.21 -13.49
CA ASN A 28 18.06 -10.32 -12.91
C ASN A 28 18.62 -11.25 -14.00
N ASP A 29 17.85 -11.53 -15.05
CA ASP A 29 18.28 -12.33 -16.19
C ASP A 29 19.48 -11.68 -16.90
N SER A 30 19.39 -10.38 -17.23
CA SER A 30 20.51 -9.63 -17.82
C SER A 30 21.75 -9.62 -16.92
N TYR A 31 21.60 -9.56 -15.59
CA TYR A 31 22.73 -9.64 -14.68
C TYR A 31 23.43 -11.01 -14.75
N ASN A 32 22.64 -12.09 -14.72
CA ASN A 32 23.12 -13.47 -14.78
C ASN A 32 23.80 -13.79 -16.13
N GLU A 33 23.31 -13.18 -17.21
CA GLU A 33 23.91 -13.24 -18.55
C GLU A 33 25.14 -12.33 -18.71
N LYS A 34 25.55 -11.61 -17.65
CA LYS A 34 26.67 -10.65 -17.63
C LYS A 34 26.46 -9.43 -18.53
N LYS A 35 25.22 -9.12 -18.88
CA LYS A 35 24.79 -7.92 -19.61
C LYS A 35 24.51 -6.79 -18.63
N TYR A 36 25.54 -6.36 -17.90
CA TYR A 36 25.41 -5.45 -16.75
C TYR A 36 24.79 -4.09 -17.09
N GLY A 37 25.08 -3.54 -18.28
CA GLY A 37 24.44 -2.31 -18.74
C GLY A 37 22.93 -2.46 -19.00
N GLU A 38 22.49 -3.62 -19.51
CA GLU A 38 21.06 -3.92 -19.66
C GLU A 38 20.38 -4.09 -18.31
N SER A 39 21.04 -4.78 -17.38
CA SER A 39 20.53 -4.93 -16.01
C SER A 39 20.32 -3.58 -15.31
N VAL A 40 21.24 -2.64 -15.47
CA VAL A 40 21.07 -1.24 -14.99
C VAL A 40 19.89 -0.54 -15.66
N ASN A 41 19.65 -0.77 -16.95
CA ASN A 41 18.49 -0.20 -17.65
C ASN A 41 17.18 -0.77 -17.11
N TYR A 42 17.10 -2.08 -16.88
CA TYR A 42 15.90 -2.71 -16.32
C TYR A 42 15.65 -2.30 -14.87
N ALA A 43 16.70 -2.14 -14.05
CA ALA A 43 16.59 -1.58 -12.70
C ALA A 43 15.96 -0.17 -12.72
N ARG A 44 16.39 0.67 -13.66
CA ARG A 44 15.79 1.99 -13.87
C ARG A 44 14.33 1.90 -14.31
N SER A 45 14.04 1.07 -15.30
CA SER A 45 12.67 0.87 -15.81
C SER A 45 11.74 0.29 -14.76
N MET A 46 12.23 -0.53 -13.84
CA MET A 46 11.47 -1.03 -12.69
C MET A 46 11.01 0.12 -11.78
N VAL A 47 11.89 1.06 -11.44
CA VAL A 47 11.53 2.25 -10.65
C VAL A 47 10.54 3.13 -11.41
N GLU A 48 10.74 3.35 -12.72
CA GLU A 48 9.80 4.09 -13.58
C GLU A 48 8.41 3.44 -13.59
N SER A 49 8.33 2.12 -13.83
CA SER A 49 7.09 1.34 -13.78
C SER A 49 6.41 1.47 -12.42
N THR A 50 7.18 1.39 -11.33
CA THR A 50 6.66 1.53 -9.96
C THR A 50 6.00 2.90 -9.75
N CYS A 51 6.69 3.99 -10.11
CA CYS A 51 6.15 5.34 -9.99
C CYS A 51 4.85 5.52 -10.81
N LYS A 52 4.85 5.07 -12.06
CA LYS A 52 3.67 5.18 -12.94
C LYS A 52 2.49 4.38 -12.39
N TRP A 53 2.75 3.17 -11.92
CA TRP A 53 1.71 2.29 -11.37
C TRP A 53 1.10 2.86 -10.09
N ILE A 54 1.92 3.36 -9.16
CA ILE A 54 1.44 4.01 -7.93
C ILE A 54 0.58 5.22 -8.28
N PHE A 55 1.05 6.08 -9.17
CA PHE A 55 0.29 7.26 -9.59
C PHE A 55 -1.07 6.87 -10.19
N LYS A 56 -1.08 5.91 -11.12
CA LYS A 56 -2.31 5.40 -11.75
C LYS A 56 -3.26 4.81 -10.72
N THR A 57 -2.74 4.08 -9.75
CA THR A 57 -3.54 3.47 -8.67
C THR A 57 -4.23 4.53 -7.82
N ILE A 58 -3.53 5.62 -7.47
CA ILE A 58 -4.10 6.67 -6.60
C ILE A 58 -4.96 7.68 -7.36
N LYS A 59 -4.58 8.04 -8.60
CA LYS A 59 -5.26 9.09 -9.38
C LYS A 59 -6.27 8.55 -10.39
N GLY A 60 -6.23 7.26 -10.72
CA GLY A 60 -7.13 6.62 -11.68
C GLY A 60 -6.79 6.90 -13.16
N TYR A 61 -5.69 7.58 -13.45
CA TYR A 61 -5.23 7.87 -14.81
C TYR A 61 -3.70 7.85 -14.92
N GLU A 62 -3.19 7.76 -16.15
CA GLU A 62 -1.76 7.67 -16.41
C GLU A 62 -1.06 9.03 -16.30
N ILE A 63 0.07 9.05 -15.59
CA ILE A 63 0.87 10.26 -15.37
C ILE A 63 1.40 10.87 -16.68
N ASP A 64 1.68 10.04 -17.68
CA ASP A 64 2.26 10.46 -18.96
C ASP A 64 1.21 10.70 -20.06
N LYS A 65 -0.08 10.81 -19.70
CA LYS A 65 -1.17 10.92 -20.69
C LYS A 65 -0.97 12.07 -21.69
N ASP A 66 -0.43 13.19 -21.21
CA ASP A 66 -0.28 14.43 -22.00
C ASP A 66 1.19 14.79 -22.32
N ARG A 67 2.15 14.25 -21.56
CA ARG A 67 3.58 14.48 -21.78
C ARG A 67 4.41 13.36 -21.19
N TYR A 68 5.57 13.10 -21.79
CA TYR A 68 6.56 12.18 -21.21
C TYR A 68 7.27 12.83 -20.02
N HIS A 69 7.31 12.13 -18.89
CA HIS A 69 8.07 12.53 -17.71
C HIS A 69 9.39 11.78 -17.57
N LEU A 70 10.45 12.51 -17.23
CA LEU A 70 11.71 11.89 -16.83
C LEU A 70 11.56 11.28 -15.43
N LEU A 71 12.32 10.22 -15.16
CA LEU A 71 12.31 9.52 -13.88
C LEU A 71 12.42 10.41 -12.63
N PRO A 72 13.23 11.48 -12.60
CA PRO A 72 13.30 12.36 -11.43
C PRO A 72 11.97 13.08 -11.18
N GLU A 73 11.27 13.48 -12.25
CA GLU A 73 9.95 14.10 -12.17
C GLU A 73 8.90 13.07 -11.76
N LEU A 74 8.93 11.86 -12.34
CA LEU A 74 8.03 10.76 -11.96
C LEU A 74 8.15 10.44 -10.48
N ALA A 75 9.38 10.29 -9.99
CA ALA A 75 9.67 10.05 -8.59
C ALA A 75 9.13 11.21 -7.74
N GLN A 76 9.46 12.47 -8.06
CA GLN A 76 8.98 13.61 -7.29
C GLN A 76 7.44 13.67 -7.19
N ILE A 77 6.73 13.47 -8.31
CA ILE A 77 5.26 13.47 -8.34
C ILE A 77 4.72 12.31 -7.49
N THR A 78 5.27 11.11 -7.64
CA THR A 78 4.83 9.92 -6.90
C THR A 78 4.99 10.10 -5.39
N LEU A 79 6.13 10.62 -4.95
CA LEU A 79 6.43 10.82 -3.53
C LEU A 79 5.51 11.87 -2.91
N HIS A 80 5.18 12.93 -3.67
CA HIS A 80 4.22 13.93 -3.22
C HIS A 80 2.83 13.33 -3.01
N VAL A 81 2.40 12.39 -3.87
CA VAL A 81 1.12 11.68 -3.68
C VAL A 81 1.12 10.78 -2.43
N LEU A 82 2.29 10.31 -2.00
CA LEU A 82 2.49 9.43 -0.84
C LEU A 82 2.89 10.16 0.46
N GLU A 83 3.07 11.48 0.42
CA GLU A 83 3.71 12.23 1.51
C GLU A 83 2.96 12.17 2.84
N SER A 84 1.65 11.94 2.81
CA SER A 84 0.81 11.82 4.02
C SER A 84 1.19 10.64 4.92
N GLU A 85 1.81 9.60 4.35
CA GLU A 85 2.22 8.42 5.12
C GLU A 85 3.53 8.65 5.90
N LEU A 86 4.12 9.85 5.79
CA LEU A 86 5.43 10.15 6.33
C LEU A 86 5.33 11.28 7.37
N SER A 87 5.63 10.94 8.61
CA SER A 87 5.44 11.82 9.78
C SER A 87 6.47 12.95 9.94
N SER A 88 7.46 13.06 9.06
CA SER A 88 8.58 14.02 9.19
C SER A 88 8.94 14.69 7.88
N GLN A 89 8.03 15.52 7.39
CA GLN A 89 8.05 16.14 6.06
C GLN A 89 9.42 16.72 5.64
N GLU A 90 10.11 17.48 6.51
CA GLU A 90 11.39 18.10 6.16
C GLU A 90 12.53 17.08 5.97
N HIS A 91 12.68 16.13 6.90
CA HIS A 91 13.73 15.11 6.83
C HIS A 91 13.47 14.12 5.70
N ILE A 92 12.20 13.76 5.52
CA ILE A 92 11.75 12.85 4.48
C ILE A 92 11.93 13.45 3.09
N THR A 93 11.63 14.74 2.89
CA THR A 93 11.90 15.42 1.61
C THR A 93 13.40 15.41 1.26
N LYS A 94 14.29 15.55 2.26
CA LYS A 94 15.74 15.43 2.03
C LYS A 94 16.15 14.01 1.66
N ILE A 95 15.55 12.99 2.29
CA ILE A 95 15.76 11.59 1.93
C ILE A 95 15.27 11.34 0.50
N PHE A 96 14.09 11.83 0.15
CA PHE A 96 13.50 11.73 -1.18
C PHE A 96 14.37 12.36 -2.26
N ASN A 97 14.88 13.57 -2.05
CA ASN A 97 15.77 14.20 -3.02
C ASN A 97 17.09 13.42 -3.22
N LYS A 98 17.62 12.80 -2.16
CA LYS A 98 18.81 11.94 -2.26
C LYS A 98 18.52 10.63 -2.98
N LEU A 99 17.33 10.07 -2.77
CA LEU A 99 16.87 8.85 -3.41
C LEU A 99 16.63 9.11 -4.90
N ILE A 100 15.97 10.22 -5.26
CA ILE A 100 15.85 10.73 -6.63
C ILE A 100 17.24 10.95 -7.26
N ALA A 101 18.17 11.60 -6.56
CA ALA A 101 19.53 11.80 -7.07
C ALA A 101 20.25 10.47 -7.31
N THR A 102 20.07 9.48 -6.43
CA THR A 102 20.63 8.13 -6.62
C THR A 102 20.05 7.47 -7.87
N ILE A 103 18.74 7.60 -8.09
CA ILE A 103 18.07 7.11 -9.31
C ILE A 103 18.57 7.84 -10.57
N VAL A 104 18.80 9.16 -10.49
CA VAL A 104 19.37 9.96 -11.59
C VAL A 104 20.75 9.45 -11.95
N GLU A 105 21.62 9.24 -10.96
CA GLU A 105 22.98 8.76 -11.18
C GLU A 105 23.00 7.33 -11.75
N ILE A 106 22.09 6.47 -11.29
CA ILE A 106 21.86 5.16 -11.91
C ILE A 106 21.51 5.33 -13.40
N GLY A 107 20.61 6.26 -13.73
CA GLY A 107 20.21 6.56 -15.10
C GLY A 107 21.28 7.24 -15.95
N SER A 108 22.27 7.91 -15.34
CA SER A 108 23.36 8.62 -16.02
C SER A 108 24.48 7.68 -16.47
N LEU A 109 24.68 6.54 -15.78
CA LEU A 109 25.58 5.45 -16.19
C LEU A 109 25.30 4.94 -17.62
N ARG A 110 24.06 5.14 -18.10
CA ARG A 110 23.65 4.86 -19.49
C ARG A 110 24.39 5.73 -20.50
N ASN A 111 24.57 7.02 -20.23
CA ASN A 111 25.16 7.95 -21.21
C ASN A 111 26.66 7.72 -21.39
N SER A 112 27.32 7.09 -20.41
CA SER A 112 28.67 6.54 -20.54
C SER A 112 28.72 5.19 -21.25
N THR A 113 27.58 4.55 -21.58
CA THR A 113 27.53 3.19 -22.16
C THR A 113 26.74 3.06 -23.47
N SER A 114 25.87 4.02 -23.80
CA SER A 114 25.00 3.96 -24.98
C SER A 114 25.68 4.46 -26.24
N VAL A 115 25.82 3.55 -27.20
CA VAL A 115 26.25 3.77 -28.58
C VAL A 115 25.31 4.78 -29.25
N SER A 116 25.66 6.06 -29.20
CA SER A 116 25.06 7.10 -30.04
C SER A 116 25.93 7.22 -31.27
N HIS A 117 25.35 7.02 -32.45
CA HIS A 117 26.01 7.06 -33.76
C HIS A 117 27.01 8.23 -33.88
N GLY A 118 28.31 7.91 -33.88
CA GLY A 118 29.37 8.89 -34.08
C GLY A 118 30.66 8.48 -33.37
N SER A 119 31.65 8.11 -34.16
CA SER A 119 33.09 7.99 -33.84
C SER A 119 33.54 8.28 -32.38
N SER A 120 34.04 7.23 -31.74
CA SER A 120 35.07 7.24 -30.69
C SER A 120 34.80 8.04 -29.40
N VAL A 121 33.78 7.66 -28.64
CA VAL A 121 33.85 7.81 -27.17
C VAL A 121 33.91 6.40 -26.60
N ARG A 122 35.03 6.05 -25.93
CA ARG A 122 35.14 4.78 -25.19
C ARG A 122 34.05 4.79 -24.14
N THR A 123 33.00 4.00 -24.36
CA THR A 123 32.00 3.73 -23.35
C THR A 123 32.64 2.92 -22.23
N GLU A 124 32.65 3.44 -21.00
CA GLU A 124 33.13 2.68 -19.86
C GLU A 124 32.13 1.56 -19.57
N SER A 125 32.59 0.31 -19.59
CA SER A 125 31.71 -0.84 -19.35
C SER A 125 31.35 -0.93 -17.87
N VAL A 126 30.05 -1.01 -17.56
CA VAL A 126 29.57 -1.25 -16.20
C VAL A 126 30.10 -2.60 -15.69
N THR A 127 30.72 -2.58 -14.51
CA THR A 127 31.21 -3.77 -13.84
C THR A 127 30.08 -4.52 -13.11
N SER A 128 30.33 -5.79 -12.81
CA SER A 128 29.40 -6.64 -12.05
C SER A 128 29.05 -6.07 -10.66
N VAL A 129 29.99 -5.36 -10.01
CA VAL A 129 29.78 -4.77 -8.68
C VAL A 129 28.94 -3.51 -8.78
N GLU A 130 29.20 -2.66 -9.77
CA GLU A 130 28.39 -1.46 -10.02
C GLU A 130 26.95 -1.81 -10.38
N ALA A 131 26.74 -2.76 -11.30
CA ALA A 131 25.39 -3.22 -11.63
C ALA A 131 24.66 -3.79 -10.41
N ARG A 132 25.34 -4.57 -9.56
CA ARG A 132 24.72 -5.10 -8.34
C ARG A 132 24.33 -4.01 -7.35
N PHE A 133 25.18 -2.99 -7.19
CA PHE A 133 24.86 -1.83 -6.36
C PHE A 133 23.60 -1.12 -6.86
N VAL A 134 23.48 -0.93 -8.17
CA VAL A 134 22.30 -0.33 -8.80
C VAL A 134 21.04 -1.17 -8.57
N ILE A 135 21.12 -2.48 -8.79
CA ILE A 135 20.00 -3.42 -8.58
C ILE A 135 19.45 -3.29 -7.16
N PHE A 136 20.32 -3.41 -6.15
CA PHE A 136 19.90 -3.33 -4.74
C PHE A 136 19.29 -1.97 -4.39
N ALA A 137 19.83 -0.88 -4.94
CA ALA A 137 19.25 0.44 -4.74
C ALA A 137 17.86 0.54 -5.37
N ALA A 138 17.67 0.04 -6.59
CA ALA A 138 16.37 0.06 -7.27
C ALA A 138 15.32 -0.80 -6.55
N GLU A 139 15.70 -2.00 -6.09
CA GLU A 139 14.83 -2.89 -5.30
C GLU A 139 14.36 -2.21 -4.01
N ASP A 140 15.27 -1.67 -3.20
CA ASP A 140 14.93 -1.01 -1.94
C ASP A 140 14.02 0.22 -2.17
N ILE A 141 14.21 0.94 -3.27
CA ILE A 141 13.37 2.06 -3.68
C ILE A 141 11.96 1.58 -4.04
N THR A 142 11.86 0.57 -4.89
CA THR A 142 10.58 0.01 -5.33
C THR A 142 9.80 -0.54 -4.13
N LEU A 143 10.46 -1.30 -3.24
CA LEU A 143 9.82 -1.82 -2.02
C LEU A 143 9.32 -0.69 -1.11
N THR A 144 10.14 0.33 -0.87
CA THR A 144 9.74 1.48 -0.04
C THR A 144 8.50 2.19 -0.63
N LEU A 145 8.48 2.36 -1.95
CA LEU A 145 7.36 2.98 -2.66
C LEU A 145 6.06 2.17 -2.56
N LEU A 146 6.16 0.85 -2.74
CA LEU A 146 5.03 -0.06 -2.65
C LEU A 146 4.50 -0.17 -1.21
N ASP A 147 5.38 -0.19 -0.21
CA ASP A 147 4.99 -0.14 1.21
C ASP A 147 4.24 1.16 1.55
N LEU A 148 4.71 2.30 1.03
CA LEU A 148 4.01 3.58 1.21
C LEU A 148 2.64 3.58 0.55
N LEU A 149 2.51 3.03 -0.66
CA LEU A 149 1.21 2.86 -1.30
C LEU A 149 0.30 1.96 -0.45
N PHE A 150 0.81 0.83 0.03
CA PHE A 150 0.04 -0.08 0.87
C PHE A 150 -0.50 0.64 2.09
N ASN A 151 0.36 1.37 2.82
CA ASN A 151 -0.05 2.18 3.95
C ASN A 151 -1.08 3.24 3.56
N LYS A 152 -0.93 3.88 2.38
CA LYS A 152 -1.86 4.91 1.91
C LYS A 152 -3.25 4.35 1.60
N THR A 153 -3.31 3.12 1.09
CA THR A 153 -4.54 2.50 0.58
C THR A 153 -5.20 1.51 1.55
N HIS A 154 -4.51 1.16 2.64
CA HIS A 154 -4.97 0.21 3.64
C HIS A 154 -4.85 0.76 5.06
N SER A 155 -5.73 0.28 5.93
CA SER A 155 -5.58 0.48 7.36
C SER A 155 -4.51 -0.46 7.91
N LEU A 156 -3.60 0.08 8.72
CA LEU A 156 -2.63 -0.71 9.50
C LEU A 156 -3.20 -1.16 10.85
N LYS A 157 -4.39 -0.68 11.21
CA LYS A 157 -5.07 -1.07 12.44
C LYS A 157 -5.69 -2.44 12.22
N ARG A 158 -5.35 -3.38 13.12
CA ARG A 158 -5.86 -4.75 13.05
C ARG A 158 -7.38 -4.75 13.06
N ASN A 159 -7.98 -5.50 12.14
CA ASN A 159 -9.42 -5.70 11.98
C ASN A 159 -10.23 -4.43 11.66
N ALA A 160 -9.58 -3.28 11.42
CA ALA A 160 -10.29 -2.11 10.93
C ALA A 160 -10.81 -2.37 9.50
N VAL A 161 -11.94 -1.75 9.15
CA VAL A 161 -12.34 -1.64 7.76
C VAL A 161 -11.19 -1.00 6.96
N HIS A 162 -10.92 -1.53 5.76
CA HIS A 162 -9.70 -1.30 4.96
C HIS A 162 -8.40 -1.97 5.41
N SER A 163 -8.37 -2.72 6.52
CA SER A 163 -7.19 -3.53 6.86
C SER A 163 -7.22 -4.90 6.17
N VAL A 164 -6.04 -5.50 5.99
CA VAL A 164 -5.92 -6.90 5.56
C VAL A 164 -6.25 -7.80 6.76
N ILE A 165 -7.18 -8.73 6.58
CA ILE A 165 -7.60 -9.64 7.66
C ILE A 165 -6.54 -10.70 7.93
N ASP A 166 -6.31 -11.01 9.22
CA ASP A 166 -5.64 -12.24 9.64
C ASP A 166 -6.72 -13.26 10.07
N PRO A 167 -7.04 -14.27 9.23
CA PRO A 167 -8.12 -15.21 9.52
C PRO A 167 -7.75 -16.21 10.61
N LYS A 168 -6.53 -16.18 11.16
CA LYS A 168 -6.09 -17.12 12.18
C LYS A 168 -6.96 -17.02 13.43
N GLY A 169 -7.64 -18.12 13.76
CA GLY A 169 -8.57 -18.19 14.90
C GLY A 169 -9.98 -17.71 14.59
N MET A 170 -10.30 -17.40 13.33
CA MET A 170 -11.64 -17.05 12.88
C MET A 170 -12.33 -18.24 12.20
N THR A 171 -13.65 -18.27 12.27
CA THR A 171 -14.49 -19.25 11.56
C THR A 171 -14.94 -18.68 10.24
N LYS A 172 -14.68 -19.36 9.12
CA LYS A 172 -15.23 -18.98 7.82
C LYS A 172 -16.71 -19.36 7.75
N LEU A 173 -17.59 -18.38 7.53
CA LEU A 173 -19.04 -18.60 7.48
C LEU A 173 -19.55 -18.86 6.06
N ARG A 174 -19.13 -18.03 5.11
CA ARG A 174 -19.56 -18.10 3.70
C ARG A 174 -18.49 -17.55 2.78
N GLU A 175 -18.59 -17.92 1.51
CA GLU A 175 -17.76 -17.44 0.42
C GLU A 175 -18.60 -17.40 -0.86
N ASP A 176 -18.46 -16.32 -1.61
CA ASP A 176 -18.99 -16.17 -2.96
C ASP A 176 -17.87 -15.76 -3.94
N ASP A 177 -18.24 -15.32 -5.14
CA ASP A 177 -17.28 -14.95 -6.19
C ASP A 177 -16.44 -13.71 -5.81
N SER A 178 -17.02 -12.79 -5.03
CA SER A 178 -16.41 -11.50 -4.68
C SER A 178 -15.92 -11.43 -3.24
N PHE A 179 -16.57 -12.12 -2.32
CA PHE A 179 -16.39 -11.96 -0.89
C PHE A 179 -16.21 -13.27 -0.13
N VAL A 180 -15.51 -13.17 1.00
CA VAL A 180 -15.49 -14.17 2.06
C VAL A 180 -15.96 -13.52 3.35
N THR A 181 -16.76 -14.23 4.15
CA THR A 181 -17.15 -13.78 5.49
C THR A 181 -16.48 -14.63 6.55
N TYR A 182 -15.74 -13.99 7.45
CA TYR A 182 -15.14 -14.59 8.62
C TYR A 182 -15.86 -14.13 9.89
N LYS A 183 -15.87 -14.96 10.92
CA LYS A 183 -16.41 -14.65 12.24
C LYS A 183 -15.35 -14.82 13.30
N LEU A 184 -15.19 -13.79 14.13
CA LEU A 184 -14.46 -13.83 15.39
C LEU A 184 -15.47 -13.87 16.52
N ASP A 185 -15.56 -15.02 17.21
CA ASP A 185 -16.44 -15.17 18.37
C ASP A 185 -15.75 -14.61 19.62
N ASP A 186 -16.35 -13.60 20.24
CA ASP A 186 -15.86 -13.06 21.53
C ASP A 186 -16.47 -13.83 22.70
N ASN A 187 -17.79 -14.01 22.71
CA ASN A 187 -18.49 -14.78 23.73
C ASN A 187 -19.81 -15.39 23.20
N ALA A 188 -19.73 -16.65 22.77
CA ALA A 188 -20.87 -17.38 22.22
C ALA A 188 -22.08 -17.46 23.17
N SER A 189 -21.87 -17.42 24.50
CA SER A 189 -22.95 -17.48 25.48
C SER A 189 -23.78 -16.20 25.57
N LEU A 190 -23.19 -15.06 25.23
CA LEU A 190 -23.86 -13.75 25.16
C LEU A 190 -24.35 -13.42 23.75
N GLY A 191 -24.09 -14.30 22.78
CA GLY A 191 -24.39 -14.07 21.36
C GLY A 191 -23.58 -12.93 20.76
N THR A 192 -22.42 -12.59 21.34
CA THR A 192 -21.56 -11.51 20.84
C THR A 192 -20.50 -12.05 19.88
N GLY A 193 -20.06 -11.18 18.99
CA GLY A 193 -18.98 -11.49 18.06
C GLY A 193 -18.94 -10.49 16.92
N THR A 194 -17.90 -10.63 16.10
CA THR A 194 -17.69 -9.75 14.96
C THR A 194 -17.58 -10.56 13.68
N GLU A 195 -18.36 -10.19 12.68
CA GLU A 195 -18.28 -10.74 11.34
C GLU A 195 -17.56 -9.75 10.42
N PHE A 196 -16.63 -10.25 9.63
CA PHE A 196 -15.87 -9.48 8.66
C PHE A 196 -16.20 -9.97 7.26
N THR A 197 -16.77 -9.11 6.43
CA THR A 197 -16.88 -9.34 4.99
C THR A 197 -15.63 -8.77 4.32
N VAL A 198 -14.88 -9.62 3.62
CA VAL A 198 -13.60 -9.26 2.98
C VAL A 198 -13.64 -9.54 1.49
N PHE A 199 -12.94 -8.71 0.72
CA PHE A 199 -12.71 -8.96 -0.70
C PHE A 199 -11.83 -10.21 -0.88
N LYS A 200 -12.31 -11.17 -1.67
CA LYS A 200 -11.68 -12.49 -1.81
C LYS A 200 -10.28 -12.44 -2.45
N ASN A 201 -10.04 -11.48 -3.33
CA ASN A 201 -8.78 -11.34 -4.07
C ASN A 201 -7.64 -10.71 -3.24
N CYS A 202 -7.95 -9.81 -2.30
CA CYS A 202 -6.95 -9.06 -1.54
C CYS A 202 -7.05 -9.22 -0.02
N ASN A 203 -8.05 -9.97 0.48
CA ASN A 203 -8.31 -10.17 1.91
C ASN A 203 -8.52 -8.86 2.70
N VAL A 204 -8.94 -7.80 2.03
CA VAL A 204 -9.20 -6.49 2.65
C VAL A 204 -10.62 -6.45 3.21
N ILE A 205 -10.78 -5.98 4.44
CA ILE A 205 -12.07 -5.85 5.13
C ILE A 205 -12.88 -4.75 4.44
N TYR A 206 -14.00 -5.15 3.84
CA TYR A 206 -15.00 -4.25 3.27
C TYR A 206 -16.00 -3.78 4.32
N GLN A 207 -16.42 -4.69 5.20
CA GLN A 207 -17.40 -4.43 6.26
C GLN A 207 -17.09 -5.22 7.52
N ALA A 208 -17.26 -4.58 8.68
CA ALA A 208 -17.32 -5.22 9.98
C ALA A 208 -18.75 -5.13 10.54
N VAL A 209 -19.28 -6.26 11.04
CA VAL A 209 -20.59 -6.34 11.70
C VAL A 209 -20.37 -6.79 13.14
N VAL A 210 -20.57 -5.87 14.07
CA VAL A 210 -20.33 -6.08 15.50
C VAL A 210 -21.66 -6.36 16.19
N THR A 211 -21.80 -7.54 16.78
CA THR A 211 -22.97 -7.91 17.58
C THR A 211 -22.66 -7.73 19.06
N LEU A 212 -23.27 -6.71 19.68
CA LEU A 212 -23.16 -6.43 21.11
C LEU A 212 -24.15 -7.27 21.93
N PRO A 213 -24.01 -7.32 23.26
CA PRO A 213 -24.99 -8.01 24.11
C PRO A 213 -26.41 -7.46 23.91
N LYS A 214 -27.43 -8.33 24.01
CA LYS A 214 -28.85 -7.96 23.78
C LYS A 214 -29.42 -6.88 24.72
N TRP A 215 -28.75 -6.61 25.84
CA TRP A 215 -29.17 -5.57 26.78
C TRP A 215 -28.72 -4.17 26.36
N VAL A 216 -27.81 -4.05 25.39
CA VAL A 216 -27.37 -2.77 24.84
C VAL A 216 -28.47 -2.17 23.98
N ASP A 217 -28.84 -0.93 24.28
CA ASP A 217 -29.81 -0.15 23.52
C ASP A 217 -29.17 1.11 22.94
N ALA A 218 -29.23 1.26 21.61
CA ALA A 218 -28.69 2.39 20.88
C ALA A 218 -29.22 3.76 21.33
N SER A 219 -30.39 3.80 21.98
CA SER A 219 -30.94 5.06 22.49
C SER A 219 -30.29 5.52 23.80
N SER A 220 -29.81 4.59 24.63
CA SER A 220 -29.33 4.84 25.99
C SER A 220 -27.83 4.55 26.20
N ASP A 221 -27.22 3.73 25.35
CA ASP A 221 -25.82 3.26 25.45
C ASP A 221 -24.91 3.85 24.35
N GLN A 222 -25.17 5.08 23.90
CA GLN A 222 -24.47 5.70 22.77
C GLN A 222 -22.95 5.74 22.93
N GLU A 223 -22.45 6.03 24.14
CA GLU A 223 -21.01 6.06 24.42
C GLU A 223 -20.39 4.66 24.28
N PHE A 224 -21.01 3.65 24.87
CA PHE A 224 -20.57 2.25 24.78
C PHE A 224 -20.52 1.76 23.33
N MET A 225 -21.54 2.08 22.52
CA MET A 225 -21.55 1.75 21.09
C MET A 225 -20.48 2.52 20.33
N SER A 226 -20.24 3.79 20.68
CA SER A 226 -19.21 4.63 20.06
C SER A 226 -17.80 4.09 20.31
N GLU A 227 -17.54 3.56 21.49
CA GLU A 227 -16.26 2.90 21.79
C GLU A 227 -16.05 1.66 20.93
N HIS A 228 -17.07 0.80 20.83
CA HIS A 228 -16.98 -0.45 20.06
C HIS A 228 -16.87 -0.21 18.55
N MET A 229 -17.53 0.81 18.00
CA MET A 229 -17.37 1.13 16.57
C MET A 229 -15.96 1.64 16.25
N ARG A 230 -15.33 2.40 17.17
CA ARG A 230 -14.01 3.01 16.93
C ARG A 230 -12.91 1.97 16.75
N ASP A 231 -13.06 0.77 17.31
CA ASP A 231 -12.10 -0.32 17.13
C ASP A 231 -11.96 -0.77 15.67
N TYR A 232 -12.96 -0.52 14.84
CA TYR A 232 -13.02 -0.97 13.44
C TYR A 232 -12.81 0.15 12.42
N MET A 233 -12.39 1.34 12.87
CA MET A 233 -12.05 2.48 12.02
C MET A 233 -10.71 3.09 12.46
N GLU A 234 -10.13 3.95 11.62
CA GLU A 234 -8.93 4.71 11.96
C GLU A 234 -9.13 5.58 13.21
N ASN A 235 -8.05 5.75 13.99
CA ASN A 235 -8.12 6.45 15.29
C ASN A 235 -8.40 7.95 15.15
N ASP A 236 -8.13 8.54 13.99
CA ASP A 236 -8.43 9.93 13.67
C ASP A 236 -9.80 10.11 12.98
N ALA A 237 -10.59 9.04 12.82
CA ALA A 237 -11.89 9.12 12.22
C ALA A 237 -12.85 9.96 13.08
N ILE A 238 -13.45 10.99 12.48
CA ILE A 238 -14.40 11.90 13.13
C ILE A 238 -15.77 11.82 12.45
N GLU A 239 -16.85 11.95 13.23
CA GLU A 239 -18.22 12.01 12.69
C GLU A 239 -18.36 13.29 11.84
N THR A 240 -18.77 13.13 10.57
CA THR A 240 -18.97 14.24 9.63
C THR A 240 -20.43 14.50 9.32
N GLY A 241 -21.32 13.56 9.63
CA GLY A 241 -22.75 13.72 9.43
C GLY A 241 -23.57 12.50 9.80
N LYS A 242 -24.89 12.65 9.66
CA LYS A 242 -25.88 11.58 9.90
C LYS A 242 -26.59 11.20 8.61
N LYS A 243 -26.90 9.92 8.48
CA LYS A 243 -27.68 9.33 7.39
C LYS A 243 -28.94 8.69 7.98
N GLY A 244 -29.99 9.49 8.11
CA GLY A 244 -31.24 9.06 8.77
C GLY A 244 -31.14 9.05 10.30
N ILE A 245 -31.92 8.18 10.95
CA ILE A 245 -32.06 8.14 12.42
C ILE A 245 -30.92 7.35 13.09
N SER A 246 -30.44 6.29 12.43
CA SER A 246 -29.47 5.34 12.99
C SER A 246 -28.22 5.14 12.13
N GLY A 247 -28.02 5.99 11.12
CA GLY A 247 -26.83 5.99 10.26
C GLY A 247 -25.92 7.20 10.55
N TYR A 248 -24.62 6.97 10.54
CA TYR A 248 -23.57 7.96 10.80
C TYR A 248 -22.48 7.86 9.74
N MET A 249 -21.88 9.00 9.41
CA MET A 249 -20.74 9.07 8.49
C MET A 249 -19.50 9.48 9.28
N TYR A 250 -18.40 8.75 9.10
CA TYR A 250 -17.10 9.08 9.68
C TYR A 250 -16.05 9.29 8.59
N TYR A 251 -15.09 10.17 8.86
CA TYR A 251 -14.00 10.46 7.94
C TYR A 251 -12.65 10.47 8.67
N SER A 252 -11.67 9.74 8.15
CA SER A 252 -10.26 9.82 8.55
C SER A 252 -9.52 10.74 7.59
N ALA A 253 -9.10 11.92 8.06
CA ALA A 253 -8.36 12.87 7.24
C ALA A 253 -6.95 12.38 6.90
N LYS A 254 -6.34 11.56 7.77
CA LYS A 254 -5.00 11.00 7.50
C LYS A 254 -5.02 9.99 6.36
N LYS A 255 -5.99 9.07 6.38
CA LYS A 255 -6.09 8.01 5.38
C LYS A 255 -6.96 8.36 4.18
N ASP A 256 -7.76 9.41 4.28
CA ASP A 256 -8.79 9.76 3.31
C ASP A 256 -9.85 8.65 3.16
N PHE A 257 -10.22 8.04 4.29
CA PHE A 257 -11.20 6.95 4.35
C PHE A 257 -12.56 7.47 4.83
N MET A 258 -13.61 7.09 4.09
CA MET A 258 -15.00 7.36 4.45
C MET A 258 -15.65 6.08 4.97
N TYR A 259 -16.29 6.19 6.12
CA TYR A 259 -17.03 5.07 6.73
C TYR A 259 -18.50 5.43 6.86
N GLU A 260 -19.36 4.48 6.55
CA GLU A 260 -20.77 4.50 6.91
C GLU A 260 -20.99 3.51 8.05
N VAL A 261 -21.58 4.02 9.14
CA VAL A 261 -21.95 3.24 10.31
C VAL A 261 -23.47 3.20 10.40
N GLN A 262 -24.06 2.01 10.36
CA GLN A 262 -25.48 1.79 10.57
C GLN A 262 -25.70 1.00 11.85
N VAL A 263 -26.63 1.46 12.69
CA VAL A 263 -26.97 0.82 13.96
C VAL A 263 -28.39 0.26 13.90
N GLU A 264 -28.53 -1.03 14.21
CA GLU A 264 -29.82 -1.73 14.27
C GLU A 264 -29.92 -2.54 15.57
N GLY A 265 -30.62 -2.00 16.56
CA GLY A 265 -30.69 -2.60 17.89
C GLY A 265 -29.29 -2.69 18.51
N ASN A 266 -28.84 -3.92 18.80
CA ASN A 266 -27.53 -4.23 19.37
C ASN A 266 -26.45 -4.56 18.31
N VAL A 267 -26.73 -4.33 17.03
CA VAL A 267 -25.82 -4.63 15.91
C VAL A 267 -25.32 -3.34 15.27
N ILE A 268 -24.01 -3.29 15.03
CA ILE A 268 -23.33 -2.17 14.37
C ILE A 268 -22.74 -2.68 13.07
N TYR A 269 -23.11 -2.05 11.96
CA TYR A 269 -22.53 -2.29 10.64
C TYR A 269 -21.59 -1.13 10.33
N ILE A 270 -20.34 -1.43 9.98
CA ILE A 270 -19.30 -0.45 9.66
C ILE A 270 -18.78 -0.80 8.29
N THR A 271 -19.02 0.07 7.32
CA THR A 271 -18.77 -0.22 5.89
C THR A 271 -17.92 0.88 5.29
N ASN A 272 -17.02 0.51 4.38
CA ASN A 272 -16.34 1.47 3.53
C ASN A 272 -17.27 2.00 2.42
N VAL A 273 -17.15 3.30 2.10
CA VAL A 273 -17.99 3.99 1.11
C VAL A 273 -17.17 4.73 0.05
#